data_AF-A0A923EF97-F1
#
_entry.id   AF-A0A923EF97-F1
#
_cell.length_a   1.000
_cell.length_b   1.000
_cell.length_c   1.000
_cell.angle_alpha   90.00
_cell.angle_beta   90.00
_cell.angle_gamma   90.00
#
_symmetry.space_group_name_H-M   'P 1'
#
loop_
_entity.id
_entity.type
_entity.pdbx_description
1 polymer ?
#
loop_
_entity_poly.entity_id
_entity_poly.type
_entity_poly.pdbx_seq_one_letter_code
_entity_poly.pdbx_strand_id
1 'polypeptide(L)'
;MAPNLHHRDSLIRNANGGTVGIVIALVLVLALASGGGYFAYNKYYKKDPLRTKLSSMKMKEELIRFTHDRVSTALYSNMVLLDDIVVMMDRELDRLKRIGKKFPNQNGIIASQTKELKVARDRLAKVLADVTTKIEKMYVTWLVDRSKGAGQILSQKGTLTRQLADAIRGEAVLIGRIRTNPDAAS
;
A
#
# COMPACT_ATOMS: atom_id res chain seq x y z
N MET A 1 -42.00 71.94 -27.75
CA MET A 1 -41.76 72.71 -26.51
C MET A 1 -41.57 71.68 -25.40
N ALA A 2 -40.35 71.47 -24.91
CA ALA A 2 -40.07 70.57 -23.76
C ALA A 2 -40.40 71.30 -22.44
N PRO A 3 -40.77 70.60 -21.34
CA PRO A 3 -39.79 70.17 -20.33
C PRO A 3 -40.09 68.80 -19.65
N ASN A 4 -39.06 67.95 -19.45
CA ASN A 4 -38.34 67.61 -18.20
C ASN A 4 -39.02 66.74 -17.12
N LEU A 5 -38.40 65.56 -16.94
CA LEU A 5 -37.95 64.87 -15.71
C LEU A 5 -38.95 64.45 -14.62
N HIS A 6 -39.04 63.14 -14.42
CA HIS A 6 -38.79 62.55 -13.09
C HIS A 6 -38.00 61.24 -13.22
N HIS A 7 -36.84 61.20 -12.59
CA HIS A 7 -36.07 60.00 -12.26
C HIS A 7 -36.89 59.05 -11.39
N ARG A 8 -36.83 57.76 -11.70
CA ARG A 8 -36.90 56.69 -10.70
C ARG A 8 -35.80 55.67 -10.99
N ASP A 9 -34.75 55.74 -10.19
CA ASP A 9 -33.89 54.61 -9.93
C ASP A 9 -34.76 53.45 -9.41
N SER A 10 -34.81 52.37 -10.18
CA SER A 10 -35.25 51.08 -9.66
C SER A 10 -34.10 50.10 -9.84
N LEU A 11 -33.50 49.75 -8.71
CA LEU A 11 -32.50 48.71 -8.57
C LEU A 11 -33.10 47.39 -9.03
N ILE A 12 -32.68 46.90 -10.21
CA ILE A 12 -32.94 45.53 -10.62
C ILE A 12 -31.94 44.61 -9.91
N ARG A 13 -32.45 43.96 -8.85
CA ARG A 13 -32.41 42.51 -8.58
C ARG A 13 -31.23 41.71 -9.17
N ASN A 14 -30.58 40.90 -8.33
CA ASN A 14 -30.78 39.44 -8.36
C ASN A 14 -30.06 38.71 -7.21
N ALA A 15 -30.85 38.19 -6.29
CA ALA A 15 -30.45 37.20 -5.29
C ALA A 15 -30.83 35.81 -5.80
N ASN A 16 -29.97 35.16 -6.59
CA ASN A 16 -30.17 33.79 -7.08
C ASN A 16 -28.88 32.93 -6.96
N GLY A 17 -28.05 33.19 -5.94
CA GLY A 17 -26.79 32.45 -5.71
C GLY A 17 -26.92 31.16 -4.88
N GLY A 18 -28.09 30.91 -4.26
CA GLY A 18 -28.25 29.82 -3.27
C GLY A 18 -28.45 28.43 -3.86
N THR A 19 -29.31 28.29 -4.87
CA THR A 19 -29.79 26.95 -5.29
C THR A 19 -28.84 26.26 -6.26
N VAL A 20 -28.16 27.00 -7.14
CA VAL A 20 -27.20 26.43 -8.10
C VAL A 20 -25.93 25.91 -7.40
N GLY A 21 -25.46 26.61 -6.37
CA GLY A 21 -24.31 26.17 -5.57
C GLY A 21 -24.58 24.87 -4.80
N ILE A 22 -25.79 24.72 -4.26
CA ILE A 22 -26.19 23.51 -3.52
C ILE A 22 -26.29 22.28 -4.43
N VAL A 23 -26.82 22.44 -5.65
CA VAL A 23 -26.91 21.33 -6.63
C VAL A 23 -25.53 20.88 -7.10
N ILE A 24 -24.62 21.82 -7.40
CA ILE A 24 -23.24 21.49 -7.81
C ILE A 24 -22.49 20.80 -6.65
N ALA A 25 -22.64 21.29 -5.43
CA ALA A 25 -22.04 20.66 -4.25
C ALA A 25 -22.55 19.23 -4.04
N LEU A 26 -23.87 18.98 -4.21
CA LEU A 26 -24.45 17.64 -4.08
C LEU A 26 -23.98 16.68 -5.17
N VAL A 27 -23.86 17.13 -6.43
CA VAL A 27 -23.32 16.30 -7.52
C VAL A 27 -21.85 15.95 -7.28
N LEU A 28 -21.04 16.89 -6.77
CA LEU A 28 -19.64 16.64 -6.41
C LEU A 28 -19.50 15.66 -5.25
N VAL A 29 -20.35 15.76 -4.23
CA VAL A 29 -20.37 14.82 -3.10
C VAL A 29 -20.79 13.41 -3.56
N LEU A 30 -21.77 13.30 -4.46
CA LEU A 30 -22.19 12.02 -5.03
C LEU A 30 -21.14 11.42 -5.97
N ALA A 31 -20.39 12.23 -6.73
CA ALA A 31 -19.26 11.79 -7.54
C ALA A 31 -18.08 11.28 -6.68
N LEU A 32 -17.80 11.94 -5.55
CA LEU A 32 -16.83 11.49 -4.56
C LEU A 32 -17.27 10.19 -3.87
N ALA A 33 -18.57 10.07 -3.56
CA ALA A 33 -19.14 8.86 -2.95
C ALA A 33 -19.18 7.66 -3.93
N SER A 34 -19.41 7.90 -5.22
CA SER A 34 -19.37 6.83 -6.25
C SER A 34 -17.94 6.38 -6.58
N GLY A 35 -16.96 7.29 -6.56
CA GLY A 35 -15.53 6.93 -6.58
C GLY A 35 -15.10 6.13 -5.33
N GLY A 36 -15.58 6.54 -4.14
CA GLY A 36 -15.34 5.83 -2.88
C GLY A 36 -16.02 4.47 -2.80
N GLY A 37 -17.23 4.34 -3.34
CA GLY A 37 -17.99 3.09 -3.41
C GLY A 37 -17.35 2.08 -4.36
N TYR A 38 -16.86 2.50 -5.52
CA TYR A 38 -16.11 1.64 -6.43
C TYR A 38 -14.78 1.16 -5.81
N PHE A 39 -14.05 2.07 -5.14
CA PHE A 39 -12.81 1.72 -4.45
C PHE A 39 -13.05 0.79 -3.25
N ALA A 40 -14.09 1.02 -2.46
CA ALA A 40 -14.48 0.15 -1.35
C ALA A 40 -14.96 -1.23 -1.85
N TYR A 41 -15.76 -1.28 -2.92
CA TYR A 41 -16.21 -2.54 -3.51
C TYR A 41 -15.03 -3.36 -4.05
N ASN A 42 -14.11 -2.74 -4.78
CA ASN A 42 -12.92 -3.42 -5.30
C ASN A 42 -11.95 -3.83 -4.18
N LYS A 43 -11.86 -3.06 -3.08
CA LYS A 43 -10.96 -3.32 -1.95
C LYS A 43 -11.50 -4.31 -0.91
N TYR A 44 -12.81 -4.38 -0.72
CA TYR A 44 -13.44 -5.23 0.30
C TYR A 44 -14.17 -6.45 -0.26
N TYR A 45 -14.64 -6.44 -1.52
CA TYR A 45 -15.45 -7.53 -2.09
C TYR A 45 -14.78 -8.37 -3.17
N LYS A 46 -13.74 -7.88 -3.87
CA LYS A 46 -12.90 -8.78 -4.67
C LYS A 46 -11.96 -9.53 -3.74
N LYS A 47 -12.24 -10.82 -3.52
CA LYS A 47 -11.20 -11.75 -3.09
C LYS A 47 -10.24 -11.87 -4.26
N ASP A 48 -9.15 -11.11 -4.24
CA ASP A 48 -8.03 -11.38 -5.13
C ASP A 48 -7.68 -12.87 -5.02
N PRO A 49 -7.44 -13.55 -6.16
CA PRO A 49 -7.09 -14.97 -6.12
C PRO A 49 -5.90 -15.16 -5.18
N LEU A 50 -5.95 -16.21 -4.36
CA LEU A 50 -4.89 -16.50 -3.40
C LEU A 50 -3.54 -16.48 -4.14
N ARG A 51 -2.63 -15.61 -3.70
CA ARG A 51 -1.33 -15.50 -4.33
C ARG A 51 -0.52 -16.74 -3.97
N THR A 52 -0.04 -17.43 -4.99
CA THR A 52 0.64 -18.73 -4.83
C THR A 52 2.17 -18.63 -4.88
N LYS A 53 2.69 -17.43 -5.15
CA LYS A 53 4.13 -17.15 -5.27
C LYS A 53 4.48 -15.77 -4.75
N LEU A 54 5.62 -15.66 -4.07
CA LEU A 54 6.23 -14.38 -3.70
C LEU A 54 7.20 -13.96 -4.81
N SER A 55 7.29 -12.64 -5.07
CA SER A 55 8.10 -12.10 -6.16
C SER A 55 9.54 -11.80 -5.73
N SER A 56 9.72 -11.40 -4.47
CA SER A 56 11.04 -11.06 -3.90
C SER A 56 11.83 -12.30 -3.46
N MET A 57 11.17 -13.44 -3.22
CA MET A 57 11.83 -14.67 -2.77
C MET A 57 11.14 -15.95 -3.25
N LYS A 58 11.93 -17.02 -3.34
CA LYS A 58 11.45 -18.35 -3.70
C LYS A 58 10.85 -19.04 -2.47
N MET A 59 9.53 -19.05 -2.38
CA MET A 59 8.77 -19.83 -1.40
C MET A 59 7.85 -20.79 -2.15
N LYS A 60 7.79 -22.04 -1.69
CA LYS A 60 6.90 -23.05 -2.30
C LYS A 60 5.45 -22.67 -2.09
N GLU A 61 4.61 -22.93 -3.08
CA GLU A 61 3.17 -22.63 -3.04
C GLU A 61 2.47 -23.30 -1.85
N GLU A 62 2.87 -24.53 -1.52
CA GLU A 62 2.34 -25.27 -0.37
C GLU A 62 2.54 -24.56 0.96
N LEU A 63 3.66 -23.85 1.14
CA LEU A 63 3.93 -23.07 2.35
C LEU A 63 3.06 -21.82 2.41
N ILE A 64 2.82 -21.18 1.27
CA ILE A 64 1.99 -19.97 1.19
C ILE A 64 0.53 -20.33 1.50
N ARG A 65 0.02 -21.42 0.89
CA ARG A 65 -1.31 -21.97 1.20
C ARG A 65 -1.41 -22.40 2.66
N PHE A 66 -0.42 -23.13 3.18
CA PHE A 66 -0.37 -23.54 4.59
C PHE A 66 -0.42 -22.34 5.54
N THR A 67 0.31 -21.27 5.23
CA THR A 67 0.30 -20.04 6.04
C THR A 67 -1.10 -19.43 6.10
N HIS A 68 -1.75 -19.32 4.94
CA HIS A 68 -3.11 -18.79 4.82
C HIS A 68 -4.14 -19.66 5.55
N ASP A 69 -4.13 -20.97 5.27
CA ASP A 69 -5.19 -21.89 5.67
C ASP A 69 -5.05 -22.38 7.12
N ARG A 70 -3.82 -22.53 7.62
CA ARG A 70 -3.54 -23.23 8.88
C ARG A 70 -2.85 -22.39 9.93
N VAL A 71 -2.03 -21.41 9.53
CA VAL A 71 -1.24 -20.62 10.49
C VAL A 71 -2.01 -19.36 10.90
N SER A 72 -2.20 -18.44 9.96
CA SER A 72 -2.93 -17.19 10.17
C SER A 72 -3.11 -16.45 8.85
N THR A 73 -4.35 -16.11 8.49
CA THR A 73 -4.65 -15.23 7.36
C THR A 73 -3.95 -13.88 7.48
N ALA A 74 -3.86 -13.32 8.69
CA ALA A 74 -3.16 -12.05 8.93
C ALA A 74 -1.64 -12.19 8.70
N LEU A 75 -1.04 -13.31 9.08
CA LEU A 75 0.38 -13.59 8.79
C LEU A 75 0.61 -13.65 7.27
N TYR A 76 -0.25 -14.39 6.56
CA TYR A 76 -0.23 -14.45 5.10
C TYR A 76 -0.37 -13.05 4.46
N SER A 77 -1.34 -12.25 4.89
CA SER A 77 -1.54 -10.91 4.34
C SER A 77 -0.32 -10.00 4.56
N ASN A 78 0.28 -10.05 5.76
CA ASN A 78 1.49 -9.28 6.05
C ASN A 78 2.70 -9.76 5.22
N MET A 79 2.78 -11.07 4.95
CA MET A 79 3.82 -11.66 4.10
C MET A 79 3.72 -11.17 2.65
N VAL A 80 2.52 -11.20 2.08
CA VAL A 80 2.26 -10.68 0.72
C VAL A 80 2.53 -9.18 0.65
N LEU A 81 2.07 -8.40 1.64
CA LEU A 81 2.31 -6.96 1.68
C LEU A 81 3.80 -6.63 1.78
N LEU A 82 4.55 -7.36 2.60
CA LEU A 82 5.98 -7.15 2.74
C LEU A 82 6.73 -7.51 1.46
N ASP A 83 6.34 -8.58 0.77
CA ASP A 83 6.86 -8.92 -0.56
C ASP A 83 6.65 -7.80 -1.57
N ASP A 84 5.44 -7.24 -1.64
CA ASP A 84 5.13 -6.13 -2.53
C ASP A 84 5.93 -4.87 -2.21
N ILE A 85 6.16 -4.59 -0.92
CA ILE A 85 7.00 -3.48 -0.48
C ILE A 85 8.45 -3.69 -0.93
N VAL A 86 9.01 -4.90 -0.77
CA VAL A 86 10.39 -5.19 -1.20
C VAL A 86 10.52 -5.02 -2.71
N VAL A 87 9.57 -5.51 -3.50
CA VAL A 87 9.56 -5.33 -4.97
C VAL A 87 9.45 -3.86 -5.35
N MET A 88 8.61 -3.08 -4.65
CA MET A 88 8.50 -1.64 -4.87
C MET A 88 9.83 -0.93 -4.58
N MET A 89 10.51 -1.29 -3.49
CA MET A 89 11.83 -0.74 -3.16
C MET A 89 12.89 -1.11 -4.20
N ASP A 90 12.86 -2.33 -4.75
CA ASP A 90 13.76 -2.75 -5.83
C ASP A 90 13.57 -1.89 -7.09
N ARG A 91 12.33 -1.63 -7.49
CA ARG A 91 12.03 -0.76 -8.63
C ARG A 91 12.52 0.66 -8.42
N GLU A 92 12.37 1.17 -7.21
CA GLU A 92 12.83 2.52 -6.86
C GLU A 92 14.36 2.61 -6.84
N LEU A 93 15.06 1.59 -6.32
CA LEU A 93 16.53 1.50 -6.41
C LEU A 93 16.99 1.50 -7.87
N ASP A 94 16.31 0.76 -8.74
CA ASP A 94 16.61 0.74 -10.17
C ASP A 94 16.34 2.09 -10.83
N ARG A 95 15.28 2.81 -10.43
CA ARG A 95 14.98 4.17 -10.89
C ARG A 95 16.09 5.13 -10.50
N LEU A 96 16.49 5.14 -9.22
CA LEU A 96 17.59 5.98 -8.72
C LEU A 96 18.91 5.67 -9.45
N LYS A 97 19.21 4.39 -9.69
CA LYS A 97 20.39 3.97 -10.47
C LYS A 97 20.36 4.50 -11.90
N ARG A 98 19.19 4.48 -12.58
CA ARG A 98 19.05 5.07 -13.92
C ARG A 98 19.26 6.58 -13.90
N ILE A 99 18.77 7.28 -12.89
CA ILE A 99 18.97 8.73 -12.76
C ILE A 99 20.44 9.05 -12.52
N GLY A 100 21.12 8.33 -11.63
CA GLY A 100 22.56 8.54 -11.36
C GLY A 100 23.43 8.32 -12.60
N LYS A 101 23.06 7.36 -13.46
CA LYS A 101 23.72 7.19 -14.77
C LYS A 101 23.48 8.35 -15.73
N LYS A 102 22.31 8.99 -15.70
CA LYS A 102 21.97 10.14 -16.56
C LYS A 102 22.64 11.43 -16.09
N PHE A 103 22.84 11.59 -14.78
CA PHE A 103 23.39 12.81 -14.17
C PHE A 103 24.57 12.51 -13.25
N PRO A 104 25.73 12.05 -13.79
CA PRO A 104 26.86 11.57 -12.99
C PRO A 104 27.42 12.63 -12.04
N ASN A 105 27.40 13.91 -12.44
CA ASN A 105 27.88 15.03 -11.63
C ASN A 105 26.98 15.35 -10.41
N GLN A 106 25.78 14.77 -10.34
CA GLN A 106 24.80 14.97 -9.26
C GLN A 106 24.61 13.71 -8.39
N ASN A 107 25.54 12.75 -8.46
CA ASN A 107 25.45 11.48 -7.73
C ASN A 107 25.34 11.67 -6.21
N GLY A 108 25.89 12.75 -5.63
CA GLY A 108 25.79 13.05 -4.20
C GLY A 108 24.35 13.17 -3.70
N ILE A 109 23.44 13.67 -4.53
CA ILE A 109 22.01 13.83 -4.19
C ILE A 109 21.32 12.46 -4.10
N ILE A 110 21.69 11.54 -4.97
CA ILE A 110 21.04 10.22 -5.13
C ILE A 110 21.66 9.19 -4.19
N ALA A 111 22.93 9.35 -3.82
CA ALA A 111 23.68 8.38 -3.03
C ALA A 111 23.10 8.17 -1.63
N SER A 112 22.70 9.24 -0.94
CA SER A 112 22.11 9.14 0.41
C SER A 112 20.77 8.41 0.38
N GLN A 113 19.88 8.78 -0.55
CA GLN A 113 18.57 8.14 -0.74
C GLN A 113 18.72 6.67 -1.15
N THR A 114 19.64 6.37 -2.07
CA THR A 114 19.93 4.98 -2.50
C THR A 114 20.41 4.14 -1.33
N LYS A 115 21.28 4.70 -0.47
CA LYS A 115 21.81 4.00 0.70
C LYS A 115 20.72 3.73 1.74
N GLU A 116 19.93 4.74 2.10
CA GLU A 116 18.80 4.60 3.04
C GLU A 116 17.81 3.56 2.55
N LEU A 117 17.39 3.66 1.28
CA LEU A 117 16.44 2.75 0.66
C LEU A 117 16.96 1.31 0.61
N LYS A 118 18.24 1.12 0.25
CA LYS A 118 18.86 -0.20 0.21
C LYS A 118 18.89 -0.86 1.59
N VAL A 119 19.26 -0.10 2.63
CA VAL A 119 19.28 -0.61 4.02
C VAL A 119 17.89 -1.05 4.46
N ALA A 120 16.87 -0.22 4.23
CA ALA A 120 15.49 -0.55 4.56
C ALA A 120 15.01 -1.80 3.80
N ARG A 121 15.24 -1.84 2.49
CA ARG A 121 14.91 -2.99 1.62
C ARG A 121 15.54 -4.28 2.12
N ASP A 122 16.84 -4.27 2.40
CA ASP A 122 17.58 -5.46 2.86
C ASP A 122 17.10 -5.91 4.25
N ARG A 123 16.74 -4.97 5.13
CA ARG A 123 16.13 -5.27 6.43
C ARG A 123 14.76 -5.95 6.29
N LEU A 124 13.88 -5.41 5.44
CA LEU A 124 12.56 -5.97 5.18
C LEU A 124 12.64 -7.36 4.54
N ALA A 125 13.51 -7.53 3.55
CA ALA A 125 13.75 -8.82 2.89
C ALA A 125 14.28 -9.87 3.87
N LYS A 126 15.18 -9.48 4.78
CA LYS A 126 15.69 -10.36 5.83
C LYS A 126 14.58 -10.81 6.79
N VAL A 127 13.74 -9.87 7.26
CA VAL A 127 12.61 -10.21 8.14
C VAL A 127 11.64 -11.19 7.45
N LEU A 128 11.33 -10.95 6.18
CA LEU A 128 10.50 -11.86 5.39
C LEU A 128 11.14 -13.26 5.29
N ALA A 129 12.44 -13.35 5.03
CA ALA A 129 13.15 -14.62 4.89
C ALA A 129 13.20 -15.41 6.21
N ASP A 130 13.46 -14.72 7.33
CA ASP A 130 13.48 -15.32 8.67
C ASP A 130 12.10 -15.89 9.04
N VAL A 131 11.02 -15.16 8.74
CA VAL A 131 9.65 -15.63 9.00
C VAL A 131 9.28 -16.81 8.09
N THR A 132 9.62 -16.75 6.79
CA THR A 132 9.40 -17.87 5.85
C THR A 132 10.11 -19.14 6.31
N THR A 133 11.36 -19.03 6.79
CA THR A 133 12.12 -20.18 7.33
C THR A 133 11.42 -20.80 8.54
N LYS A 134 10.88 -19.97 9.44
CA LYS A 134 10.12 -20.47 10.60
C LYS A 134 8.81 -21.15 10.18
N ILE A 135 8.11 -20.60 9.20
CA ILE A 135 6.90 -21.19 8.61
C ILE A 135 7.22 -22.56 8.01
N GLU A 136 8.32 -22.67 7.25
CA GLU A 136 8.74 -23.95 6.66
C GLU A 136 9.02 -25.00 7.74
N LYS A 137 9.75 -24.64 8.80
CA LYS A 137 9.98 -25.53 9.94
C LYS A 137 8.67 -25.98 10.61
N MET A 138 7.72 -25.06 10.77
CA MET A 138 6.40 -25.38 11.32
C MET A 138 5.61 -26.31 10.39
N TYR A 139 5.66 -26.09 9.08
CA TYR A 139 5.01 -26.93 8.09
C TYR A 139 5.56 -28.35 8.12
N VAL A 140 6.89 -28.49 8.08
CA VAL A 140 7.57 -29.80 8.17
C VAL A 140 7.23 -30.50 9.48
N THR A 141 7.27 -29.78 10.60
CA THR A 141 6.87 -30.36 11.91
C THR A 141 5.42 -30.81 11.87
N TRP A 142 4.51 -30.02 11.30
CA TRP A 142 3.11 -30.37 11.17
C TRP A 142 2.88 -31.59 10.28
N LEU A 143 3.67 -31.78 9.22
CA LEU A 143 3.63 -32.97 8.36
C LEU A 143 4.06 -34.25 9.09
N VAL A 144 5.10 -34.15 9.93
CA VAL A 144 5.66 -35.30 10.67
C VAL A 144 4.85 -35.62 11.93
N ASP A 145 4.48 -34.59 12.70
CA ASP A 145 3.73 -34.69 13.96
C ASP A 145 2.69 -33.56 14.02
N ARG A 146 1.44 -33.94 13.75
CA ARG A 146 0.30 -33.02 13.72
C ARG A 146 0.10 -32.28 15.05
N SER A 147 0.27 -32.98 16.18
CA SER A 147 0.03 -32.43 17.51
C SER A 147 1.09 -31.39 17.85
N LYS A 148 2.37 -31.76 17.66
CA LYS A 148 3.50 -30.85 17.89
C LYS A 148 3.46 -29.65 16.94
N GLY A 149 3.14 -29.86 15.67
CA GLY A 149 2.99 -28.79 14.70
C GLY A 149 1.86 -27.82 15.06
N ALA A 150 0.70 -28.33 15.49
CA ALA A 150 -0.40 -27.49 15.96
C ALA A 150 0.00 -26.65 17.20
N GLY A 151 0.75 -27.24 18.15
CA GLY A 151 1.30 -26.53 19.29
C GLY A 151 2.26 -25.39 18.90
N GLN A 152 3.12 -25.61 17.89
CA GLN A 152 4.00 -24.57 17.34
C GLN A 152 3.19 -23.45 16.68
N ILE A 153 2.16 -23.79 15.89
CA ILE A 153 1.28 -22.78 15.27
C ILE A 153 0.64 -21.90 16.33
N LEU A 154 0.05 -22.49 17.36
CA LEU A 154 -0.65 -21.74 18.40
C LEU A 154 0.29 -20.80 19.16
N SER A 155 1.50 -21.26 19.49
CA SER A 155 2.48 -20.48 20.25
C SER A 155 3.18 -19.40 19.44
N GLN A 156 3.38 -19.58 18.13
CA GLN A 156 4.22 -18.68 17.33
C GLN A 156 3.44 -17.75 16.39
N LYS A 157 2.21 -18.11 15.96
CA LYS A 157 1.48 -17.34 14.92
C LYS A 157 1.39 -15.86 15.26
N GLY A 158 1.07 -15.51 16.52
CA GLY A 158 0.94 -14.12 16.94
C GLY A 158 2.27 -13.36 16.90
N THR A 159 3.36 -14.01 17.31
CA THR A 159 4.71 -13.42 17.29
C THR A 159 5.18 -13.19 15.86
N LEU A 160 4.99 -14.16 14.95
CA LEU A 160 5.36 -14.01 13.55
C LEU A 160 4.54 -12.90 12.86
N THR A 161 3.23 -12.84 13.13
CA THR A 161 2.36 -11.79 12.56
C THR A 161 2.81 -10.41 13.00
N ARG A 162 3.15 -10.24 14.30
CA ARG A 162 3.68 -8.97 14.83
C ARG A 162 5.04 -8.65 14.24
N GLN A 163 5.94 -9.61 14.13
CA GLN A 163 7.28 -9.41 13.55
C GLN A 163 7.20 -8.80 12.15
N LEU A 164 6.31 -9.31 11.28
CA LEU A 164 6.09 -8.72 9.95
C LEU A 164 5.43 -7.33 10.03
N ALA A 165 4.38 -7.18 10.86
CA ALA A 165 3.67 -5.91 11.00
C ALA A 165 4.59 -4.78 11.51
N ASP A 166 5.45 -5.07 12.48
CA ASP A 166 6.36 -4.11 13.09
C ASP A 166 7.50 -3.75 12.14
N ALA A 167 7.99 -4.69 11.32
CA ALA A 167 8.93 -4.39 10.25
C ALA A 167 8.32 -3.42 9.22
N ILE A 168 7.07 -3.66 8.80
CA ILE A 168 6.36 -2.76 7.87
C ILE A 168 6.16 -1.37 8.50
N ARG A 169 5.73 -1.30 9.77
CA ARG A 169 5.53 -0.03 10.47
C ARG A 169 6.84 0.74 10.65
N GLY A 170 7.94 0.04 10.92
CA GLY A 170 9.26 0.64 11.10
C GLY A 170 9.74 1.44 9.89
N GLU A 171 9.29 1.06 8.69
CA GLU A 171 9.67 1.72 7.43
C GLU A 171 8.52 2.52 6.80
N ALA A 172 7.43 2.79 7.54
CA ALA A 172 6.20 3.38 7.00
C ALA A 172 6.40 4.75 6.33
N VAL A 173 7.29 5.59 6.87
CA VAL A 173 7.61 6.90 6.30
C VAL A 173 8.26 6.75 4.93
N LEU A 174 9.25 5.87 4.81
CA LEU A 174 9.95 5.62 3.55
C LEU A 174 9.01 4.99 2.52
N ILE A 175 8.21 4.00 2.91
CA ILE A 175 7.19 3.37 2.07
C ILE A 175 6.19 4.42 1.57
N GLY A 176 5.76 5.32 2.45
CA GLY A 176 4.86 6.42 2.10
C GLY A 176 5.45 7.31 1.00
N ARG A 177 6.70 7.75 1.16
CA ARG A 177 7.41 8.59 0.18
C ARG A 177 7.48 7.94 -1.21
N ILE A 178 7.76 6.64 -1.28
CA ILE A 178 7.85 5.90 -2.55
C ILE A 178 6.47 5.80 -3.21
N ARG A 179 5.43 5.49 -2.43
CA ARG A 179 4.05 5.36 -2.95
C ARG A 179 3.47 6.67 -3.47
N THR A 180 3.87 7.80 -2.89
CA THR A 180 3.45 9.12 -3.36
C THR A 180 4.26 9.61 -4.56
N ASN A 181 5.30 8.88 -4.98
CA ASN A 181 6.10 9.23 -6.14
C ASN A 181 5.42 8.70 -7.42
N PRO A 182 4.91 9.58 -8.31
CA PRO A 182 4.18 9.16 -9.51
C PRO A 182 5.03 8.30 -10.46
N ASP A 183 6.35 8.50 -10.47
CA ASP A 183 7.29 7.76 -11.32
C ASP A 183 7.64 6.36 -10.77
N ALA A 184 7.29 6.06 -9.51
CA ALA A 184 7.53 4.76 -8.88
C ALA A 184 6.30 3.82 -8.96
N ALA A 185 5.13 4.38 -9.30
CA ALA A 185 3.86 3.65 -9.39
C ALA A 185 3.58 3.05 -10.78
N SER A 186 4.43 3.32 -11.78
CA SER A 186 4.32 2.83 -13.17
C SER A 186 5.17 1.59 -13.41
#